data_AF-A0A377G817-F1
#
_entry.id   AF-A0A377G817-F1
#
_cell.length_a   1.000
_cell.length_b   1.000
_cell.length_c   1.000
_cell.angle_alpha   90.00
_cell.angle_beta   90.00
_cell.angle_gamma   90.00
#
_symmetry.space_group_name_H-M   'P 1'
#
loop_
_entity.id
_entity.type
_entity.pdbx_description
1 polymer ?
#
loop_
_entity_poly.entity_id
_entity_poly.type
_entity_poly.pdbx_seq_one_letter_code
_entity_poly.pdbx_strand_id
1 'polypeptide(L)' 'MKKIIMGVLLLGSCVCFATEPTDMKSNWICTTNASSADNYKDRVADDKMAHTPGSAEKSFAFAAKNCRDCTKITCELSK' A
#
# COMPACT_ATOMS: atom_id res chain seq x y z
N MET A 1 26.14 -36.65 -44.40
CA MET A 1 26.20 -36.54 -42.94
C MET A 1 25.95 -35.09 -42.53
N LYS A 2 24.75 -34.74 -42.06
CA LYS A 2 24.43 -33.38 -41.60
C LYS A 2 23.72 -33.51 -40.25
N LYS A 3 24.46 -33.25 -39.18
CA LYS A 3 23.98 -33.33 -37.80
C LYS A 3 23.13 -32.07 -37.54
N ILE A 4 21.83 -32.24 -37.32
CA ILE A 4 20.95 -31.15 -36.90
C ILE A 4 20.99 -31.15 -35.36
N ILE A 5 21.57 -30.09 -34.80
CA ILE A 5 21.61 -29.82 -33.36
C ILE A 5 20.18 -29.44 -32.95
N MET A 6 19.51 -30.37 -32.28
CA MET A 6 18.17 -30.19 -31.73
C MET A 6 18.29 -29.24 -30.52
N GLY A 7 18.00 -27.96 -30.75
CA GLY A 7 17.94 -26.95 -29.70
C GLY A 7 16.83 -27.26 -28.71
N VAL A 8 17.20 -27.55 -27.47
CA VAL A 8 16.27 -27.74 -26.34
C VAL A 8 15.60 -26.41 -26.04
N LEU A 9 14.31 -26.33 -26.36
CA LEU A 9 13.44 -25.21 -26.00
C LEU A 9 13.15 -25.31 -24.49
N LEU A 10 13.89 -24.54 -23.69
CA LEU A 10 13.60 -24.35 -22.27
C LEU A 10 12.34 -23.49 -22.13
N LEU A 11 11.19 -24.16 -21.96
CA LEU A 11 9.94 -23.54 -21.52
C LEU A 11 10.15 -23.00 -20.10
N GLY A 12 10.39 -21.70 -20.00
CA GLY A 12 10.52 -20.99 -18.74
C GLY A 12 9.25 -21.12 -17.92
N SER A 13 9.33 -21.82 -16.80
CA SER A 13 8.26 -21.94 -15.81
C SER A 13 8.02 -20.59 -15.14
N CYS A 14 6.85 -20.00 -15.36
CA CYS A 14 6.38 -18.83 -14.62
C CYS A 14 6.11 -19.26 -13.17
N VAL A 15 7.00 -18.93 -12.24
CA VAL A 15 6.74 -19.06 -10.81
C VAL A 15 5.82 -17.94 -10.37
N CYS A 16 4.54 -18.25 -10.18
CA CYS A 16 3.59 -17.34 -9.54
C CYS A 16 3.81 -17.43 -8.02
N PHE A 17 4.45 -16.41 -7.43
CA PHE A 17 4.51 -16.27 -5.98
C PHE A 17 3.10 -15.93 -5.46
N ALA A 18 2.52 -16.81 -4.63
CA ALA A 18 1.30 -16.49 -3.91
C ALA A 18 1.66 -15.46 -2.83
N THR A 19 1.24 -14.21 -3.02
CA THR A 19 1.25 -13.20 -1.95
C THR A 19 0.22 -13.61 -0.91
N GLU A 20 0.59 -13.61 0.38
CA GLU A 20 -0.37 -13.89 1.45
C GLU A 20 -1.51 -12.86 1.39
N PRO A 21 -2.77 -13.26 1.67
CA PRO A 21 -3.88 -12.33 1.66
C PRO A 21 -3.63 -11.21 2.66
N THR A 22 -3.69 -9.97 2.18
CA THR A 22 -3.56 -8.77 3.02
C THR A 22 -4.64 -8.78 4.11
N ASP A 23 -4.22 -8.81 5.38
CA ASP A 23 -5.17 -8.78 6.49
C ASP A 23 -5.77 -7.39 6.68
N MET A 24 -6.99 -7.21 6.15
CA MET A 24 -7.73 -5.95 6.23
C MET A 24 -8.29 -5.64 7.64
N LYS A 25 -8.23 -6.59 8.57
CA LYS A 25 -8.70 -6.45 9.96
C LYS A 25 -7.60 -6.07 10.94
N SER A 26 -6.34 -6.20 10.53
CA SER A 26 -5.20 -5.75 11.31
C SER A 26 -5.26 -4.24 11.60
N ASN A 27 -4.38 -3.78 12.49
CA ASN A 27 -4.25 -2.38 12.84
C ASN A 27 -3.48 -1.64 11.73
N TRP A 28 -4.20 -0.96 10.84
CA TRP A 28 -3.64 -0.11 9.80
C TRP A 28 -3.60 1.35 10.25
N ILE A 29 -2.53 2.04 9.88
CA ILE A 29 -2.41 3.50 9.94
C ILE A 29 -2.33 3.97 8.50
N CYS A 30 -3.21 4.90 8.12
CA CYS A 30 -3.14 5.54 6.82
C CYS A 30 -2.71 7.00 7.01
N THR A 31 -1.79 7.46 6.18
CA THR A 31 -1.30 8.83 6.11
C THR A 31 -1.52 9.37 4.71
N THR A 32 -1.53 10.70 4.56
CA THR A 32 -1.61 11.33 3.23
C THR A 32 -0.29 12.00 2.88
N ASN A 33 0.02 12.11 1.59
CA ASN A 33 1.15 12.91 1.11
C ASN A 33 0.78 14.40 0.97
N ALA A 34 -0.18 14.91 1.75
CA ALA A 34 -0.34 16.36 1.79
C ALA A 34 1.00 16.97 2.23
N SER A 35 1.49 17.98 1.50
CA SER A 35 2.54 18.86 2.02
C SER A 35 2.15 19.18 3.46
N SER A 36 3.06 18.99 4.42
CA SER A 36 2.84 19.25 5.84
C SER A 36 1.93 20.46 5.99
N ALA A 37 0.70 20.25 6.44
CA ALA A 37 -0.32 21.24 6.20
C ALA A 37 0.06 22.56 6.89
N ASP A 38 -0.02 23.66 6.16
CA ASP A 38 0.36 24.98 6.68
C ASP A 38 -0.57 25.45 7.81
N ASN A 39 -1.77 24.87 7.89
CA ASN A 39 -2.73 25.18 8.93
C ASN A 39 -2.72 24.12 10.05
N TYR A 40 -2.90 24.60 11.29
CA TYR A 40 -2.85 23.77 12.50
C TYR A 40 -3.90 22.65 12.52
N LYS A 41 -5.08 22.88 11.92
CA LYS A 41 -6.19 21.91 11.95
C LYS A 41 -5.87 20.65 11.16
N ASP A 42 -5.25 20.82 10.00
CA ASP A 42 -4.88 19.72 9.12
C ASP A 42 -3.69 18.95 9.70
N ARG A 43 -2.73 19.64 10.35
CA ARG A 43 -1.65 18.96 11.10
C ARG A 43 -2.15 18.10 12.26
N VAL A 44 -3.16 18.57 12.99
CA VAL A 44 -3.78 17.79 14.08
C VAL A 44 -4.56 16.60 13.52
N ALA A 45 -5.18 16.74 12.34
CA ALA A 45 -5.81 15.62 11.65
C ALA A 45 -4.75 14.58 11.26
N ASP A 46 -3.67 14.99 10.60
CA ASP A 46 -2.53 14.13 10.22
C ASP A 46 -1.93 13.39 11.42
N ASP A 47 -1.67 14.11 12.52
CA ASP A 47 -1.14 13.54 13.76
C ASP A 47 -2.11 12.51 14.38
N LYS A 48 -3.42 12.81 14.37
CA LYS A 48 -4.43 11.84 14.78
C LYS A 48 -4.46 10.61 13.87
N MET A 49 -4.26 10.77 12.56
CA MET A 49 -4.26 9.61 11.65
C MET A 49 -3.04 8.73 11.92
N ALA A 50 -1.88 9.33 12.16
CA ALA A 50 -0.63 8.64 12.48
C ALA A 50 -0.68 7.88 13.83
N HIS A 51 -1.57 8.26 14.75
CA HIS A 51 -1.67 7.65 16.08
C HIS A 51 -2.96 6.86 16.31
N THR A 52 -3.87 6.78 15.32
CA THR A 52 -5.13 6.04 15.44
C THR A 52 -5.11 4.81 14.53
N PRO A 53 -4.56 3.68 15.01
CA PRO A 53 -4.67 2.42 14.29
C PRO A 53 -6.13 1.93 14.23
N GLY A 54 -6.51 1.33 13.12
CA GLY A 54 -7.82 0.70 12.94
C GLY A 54 -7.84 -0.24 11.74
N SER A 55 -8.96 -0.89 11.47
CA SER A 55 -9.12 -1.70 10.25
C SER A 55 -8.79 -0.88 9.00
N ALA A 56 -8.26 -1.51 7.96
CA ALA A 56 -7.84 -0.84 6.71
C ALA A 56 -8.89 0.13 6.17
N GLU A 57 -10.16 -0.28 6.16
CA GLU A 57 -11.28 0.55 5.70
C GLU A 57 -11.47 1.82 6.53
N LYS A 58 -11.42 1.72 7.87
CA LYS A 58 -11.58 2.88 8.76
C LYS A 58 -10.42 3.86 8.62
N SER A 59 -9.19 3.33 8.58
CA SER A 59 -7.99 4.14 8.45
C SER A 59 -7.95 4.83 7.09
N PHE A 60 -8.33 4.14 6.02
CA PHE A 60 -8.45 4.71 4.68
C PHE A 60 -9.57 5.76 4.61
N ALA A 61 -10.76 5.47 5.14
CA ALA A 61 -11.88 6.42 5.14
C ALA A 61 -11.55 7.70 5.93
N PHE A 62 -10.81 7.57 7.04
CA PHE A 62 -10.34 8.71 7.79
C PHE A 62 -9.31 9.53 6.99
N ALA A 63 -8.36 8.88 6.34
CA ALA A 63 -7.40 9.54 5.47
C ALA A 63 -8.06 10.25 4.28
N ALA A 64 -8.99 9.58 3.60
CA ALA A 64 -9.73 10.15 2.48
C ALA A 64 -10.57 11.36 2.89
N LYS A 65 -11.19 11.35 4.08
CA LYS A 65 -11.95 12.50 4.59
C LYS A 65 -11.11 13.73 4.85
N ASN A 66 -9.87 13.55 5.28
CA ASN A 66 -8.93 14.64 5.55
C ASN A 66 -8.05 14.97 4.34
N CYS A 67 -8.21 14.23 3.23
CA CYS A 67 -7.42 14.42 2.04
C CYS A 67 -8.05 15.46 1.10
N ARG A 68 -7.69 16.73 1.27
CA ARG A 68 -8.21 17.83 0.43
C ARG A 68 -7.44 17.98 -0.88
N ASP A 69 -6.11 17.91 -0.82
CA ASP A 69 -5.18 18.16 -1.94
C ASP A 69 -4.16 17.04 -2.15
N CYS A 70 -4.34 15.89 -1.49
CA CYS A 70 -3.37 14.80 -1.61
C CYS A 70 -3.64 13.94 -2.84
N THR A 71 -2.56 13.58 -3.51
CA THR A 71 -2.54 12.68 -4.68
C THR A 71 -2.27 11.23 -4.29
N LYS A 72 -1.88 11.00 -3.02
CA LYS A 72 -1.48 9.71 -2.51
C LYS A 72 -1.89 9.54 -1.05
N ILE A 73 -2.51 8.40 -0.76
CA ILE A 73 -2.74 7.86 0.59
C ILE A 73 -1.83 6.65 0.75
N THR A 74 -1.08 6.60 1.85
CA THR A 74 -0.20 5.48 2.20
C THR A 74 -0.78 4.81 3.42
N CYS A 75 -1.05 3.50 3.35
CA CYS A 75 -1.53 2.72 4.49
C CYS A 75 -0.49 1.66 4.86
N GLU A 76 -0.12 1.62 6.12
CA GLU A 76 0.86 0.67 6.66
C GLU A 76 0.28 -0.05 7.88
N LEU A 77 0.72 -1.29 8.09
CA LEU A 77 0.40 -2.03 9.29
C LEU A 77 1.11 -1.37 10.48
N SER A 78 0.33 -0.87 11.43
CA SER A 78 0.81 -0.54 12.76
C SER A 78 1.17 -1.84 13.47
N LYS A 79 2.45 -1.98 13.81
CA LYS A 79 2.91 -3.04 14.72
C LYS A 79 2.32 -2.87 16.11
#